data_AF-A0A162BHA9-F1
#
_entry.id   AF-A0A162BHA9-F1
#
_cell.length_a   1.000
_cell.length_b   1.000
_cell.length_c   1.000
_cell.angle_alpha   90.00
_cell.angle_beta   90.00
_cell.angle_gamma   90.00
#
_symmetry.space_group_name_H-M   'P 1'
#
loop_
_entity.id
_entity.type
_entity.pdbx_description
1 polymer ?
#
loop_
_entity_poly.entity_id
_entity_poly.type
_entity_poly.pdbx_seq_one_letter_code
_entity_poly.pdbx_strand_id
1 'polypeptide(L)'
;MDVKPITDEVKILAAAHVQNTSHDDLYIINDPNVGEMTLESHTYDPERLNKVSQTLYFGGVADLFRGMQTHYQSFMSELKNTDPKLAESTGWGFSIDEKGEFIVNGTLSNESKSYLEEKLNANEDLLELAKQVPALFMQGLAYDRGADGKGPAWGKFDVNTDNFKDIIDFKEVFDASYSSMEDISFFKGNFDVLKYAQNVGEQLHNKAEAKFGY
;
A
#
# COMPACT_ATOMS: atom_id res chain seq x y z
N MET A 1 8.06 -12.56 -18.98
CA MET A 1 7.93 -11.86 -17.70
C MET A 1 8.94 -12.50 -16.77
N ASP A 2 10.06 -11.82 -16.52
CA ASP A 2 11.01 -12.27 -15.51
C ASP A 2 10.37 -12.10 -14.14
N VAL A 3 10.15 -13.23 -13.45
CA VAL A 3 9.65 -13.25 -12.09
C VAL A 3 10.78 -12.72 -11.21
N LYS A 4 10.72 -11.45 -10.82
CA LYS A 4 11.62 -10.92 -9.79
C LYS A 4 11.44 -11.78 -8.53
N PRO A 5 12.54 -12.22 -7.89
CA PRO A 5 12.43 -13.01 -6.67
C PRO A 5 11.75 -12.17 -5.57
N ILE A 6 10.79 -12.79 -4.88
CA ILE A 6 10.18 -12.22 -3.67
C ILE A 6 11.30 -11.92 -2.67
N THR A 7 11.35 -10.69 -2.16
CA THR A 7 12.39 -10.25 -1.21
C THR A 7 12.30 -11.05 0.09
N ASP A 8 13.43 -11.21 0.80
CA ASP A 8 13.48 -12.00 2.03
C ASP A 8 12.58 -11.40 3.13
N GLU A 9 12.41 -10.07 3.16
CA GLU A 9 11.48 -9.39 4.06
C GLU A 9 10.02 -9.84 3.81
N VAL A 10 9.58 -9.87 2.54
CA VAL A 10 8.22 -10.30 2.18
C VAL A 10 8.01 -11.80 2.45
N LYS A 11 9.04 -12.64 2.24
CA LYS A 11 8.96 -14.07 2.57
C LYS A 11 8.81 -14.32 4.07
N ILE A 12 9.57 -13.60 4.90
CA ILE A 12 9.49 -13.72 6.37
C ILE A 12 8.09 -13.32 6.85
N LEU A 13 7.55 -12.22 6.33
CA LEU A 13 6.23 -11.72 6.68
C LEU A 13 5.10 -12.64 6.18
N ALA A 14 5.23 -13.18 4.96
CA ALA A 14 4.28 -14.15 4.43
C ALA A 14 4.29 -15.47 5.23
N ALA A 15 5.47 -15.96 5.62
CA ALA A 15 5.58 -17.15 6.46
C ALA A 15 4.94 -16.94 7.84
N ALA A 16 5.15 -15.77 8.45
CA ALA A 16 4.52 -15.40 9.71
C ALA A 16 2.99 -15.26 9.60
N HIS A 17 2.48 -14.69 8.49
CA HIS A 17 1.05 -14.61 8.21
C HIS A 17 0.41 -16.00 8.13
N VAL A 18 1.01 -16.93 7.39
CA VAL A 18 0.53 -18.32 7.25
C VAL A 18 0.50 -19.06 8.59
N GLN A 19 1.45 -18.79 9.49
CA GLN A 19 1.47 -19.38 10.83
C GLN A 19 0.38 -18.82 11.76
N ASN A 20 -0.04 -17.56 11.58
CA ASN A 20 -1.06 -16.91 12.42
C ASN A 20 -2.49 -17.07 11.90
N THR A 21 -2.73 -17.57 10.68
CA THR A 21 -4.08 -17.81 10.12
C THR A 21 -4.84 -19.01 10.73
N SER A 22 -4.52 -19.44 11.94
CA SER A 22 -5.18 -20.56 12.63
C SER A 22 -6.17 -20.10 13.71
N HIS A 23 -7.46 -20.06 13.35
CA HIS A 23 -8.61 -20.39 14.22
C HIS A 23 -8.67 -19.73 15.62
N ASP A 24 -8.85 -18.41 15.75
CA ASP A 24 -9.60 -17.80 16.88
C ASP A 24 -9.54 -16.26 16.81
N ASP A 25 -10.32 -15.61 15.93
CA ASP A 25 -10.46 -14.15 15.91
C ASP A 25 -11.92 -13.72 15.74
N LEU A 26 -12.71 -14.01 16.77
CA LEU A 26 -14.00 -13.38 17.02
C LEU A 26 -14.09 -13.10 18.52
N TYR A 27 -13.40 -12.10 19.08
CA TYR A 27 -13.77 -11.46 20.37
C TYR A 27 -12.85 -10.29 20.77
N ILE A 28 -12.48 -9.36 19.89
CA ILE A 28 -11.82 -8.11 20.33
C ILE A 28 -12.41 -6.90 19.60
N ILE A 29 -13.71 -6.72 19.75
CA ILE A 29 -14.39 -5.45 19.52
C ILE A 29 -15.27 -5.29 20.76
N ASN A 30 -14.74 -4.73 21.86
CA ASN A 30 -15.45 -4.17 23.04
C ASN A 30 -14.63 -4.21 24.36
N ASP A 31 -13.34 -3.82 24.38
CA ASP A 31 -12.64 -3.61 25.67
C ASP A 31 -12.44 -2.11 25.98
N PRO A 32 -13.00 -1.59 27.09
CA PRO A 32 -12.89 -0.19 27.49
C PRO A 32 -11.54 0.20 28.14
N ASN A 33 -10.56 -0.70 28.28
CA ASN A 33 -9.30 -0.43 28.98
C ASN A 33 -8.09 -0.13 28.08
N VAL A 34 -8.30 0.45 26.89
CA VAL A 34 -7.23 0.90 25.97
C VAL A 34 -6.26 1.92 26.61
N GLY A 35 -6.57 2.47 27.79
CA GLY A 35 -5.76 3.45 28.52
C GLY A 35 -4.61 2.91 29.39
N GLU A 36 -4.45 1.59 29.58
CA GLU A 36 -3.50 1.05 30.58
C GLU A 36 -2.56 -0.07 30.08
N MET A 37 -2.25 -0.16 28.78
CA MET A 37 -1.20 -1.10 28.33
C MET A 37 0.21 -0.53 28.60
N THR A 38 0.84 -1.03 29.66
CA THR A 38 2.28 -0.88 29.90
C THR A 38 3.07 -1.75 28.92
N LEU A 39 3.89 -1.13 28.07
CA LEU A 39 4.67 -1.78 27.02
C LEU A 39 6.07 -2.16 27.55
N GLU A 40 6.31 -3.45 27.79
CA GLU A 40 7.65 -3.99 28.04
C GLU A 40 8.22 -4.79 26.85
N SER A 41 9.35 -4.29 26.36
CA SER A 41 10.49 -4.99 25.76
C SER A 41 10.41 -5.53 24.31
N HIS A 42 11.58 -5.51 23.66
CA HIS A 42 11.89 -5.88 22.28
C HIS A 42 11.72 -7.38 21.93
N THR A 43 10.80 -8.08 22.58
CA THR A 43 10.48 -9.48 22.30
C THR A 43 9.42 -9.59 21.21
N TYR A 44 9.53 -10.63 20.39
CA TYR A 44 8.52 -11.06 19.42
C TYR A 44 7.10 -10.92 20.00
N ASP A 45 6.31 -10.00 19.45
CA ASP A 45 4.92 -9.76 19.80
C ASP A 45 4.04 -10.24 18.63
N PRO A 46 3.42 -11.43 18.75
CA PRO A 46 2.63 -12.01 17.67
C PRO A 46 1.36 -11.21 17.36
N GLU A 47 0.77 -10.51 18.34
CA GLU A 47 -0.40 -9.66 18.12
C GLU A 47 -0.01 -8.42 17.31
N ARG A 48 1.12 -7.79 17.67
CA ARG A 48 1.66 -6.67 16.89
C ARG A 48 1.98 -7.10 15.47
N LEU A 49 2.66 -8.23 15.30
CA LEU A 49 2.98 -8.75 13.97
C LEU A 49 1.72 -9.05 13.15
N ASN A 50 0.68 -9.60 13.77
CA ASN A 50 -0.62 -9.78 13.12
C ASN A 50 -1.24 -8.43 12.71
N LYS A 51 -1.26 -7.44 13.61
CA LYS A 51 -1.76 -6.08 13.29
C LYS A 51 -1.02 -5.45 12.11
N VAL A 52 0.31 -5.53 12.08
CA VAL A 52 1.11 -5.05 10.94
C VAL A 52 0.73 -5.80 9.67
N SER A 53 0.68 -7.13 9.74
CA SER A 53 0.37 -8.01 8.62
C SER A 53 -1.01 -7.73 8.01
N GLN A 54 -2.04 -7.62 8.85
CA GLN A 54 -3.42 -7.35 8.43
C GLN A 54 -3.64 -5.89 8.02
N THR A 55 -2.81 -4.95 8.47
CA THR A 55 -2.95 -3.53 8.10
C THR A 55 -2.18 -3.20 6.83
N LEU A 56 -0.91 -3.60 6.71
CA LEU A 56 -0.03 -3.18 5.62
C LEU A 56 0.04 -4.16 4.45
N TYR A 57 0.15 -5.46 4.74
CA TYR A 57 0.63 -6.44 3.77
C TYR A 57 -0.49 -7.22 3.10
N PHE A 58 -1.46 -7.72 3.89
CA PHE A 58 -2.43 -8.71 3.42
C PHE A 58 -3.90 -8.33 3.60
N GLY A 59 -4.19 -7.30 4.40
CA GLY A 59 -5.55 -6.77 4.60
C GLY A 59 -5.58 -5.27 4.33
N GLY A 60 -6.35 -4.50 5.12
CA GLY A 60 -6.30 -3.04 5.23
C GLY A 60 -5.90 -2.28 3.96
N VAL A 61 -4.62 -1.88 3.88
CA VAL A 61 -4.09 -1.13 2.73
C VAL A 61 -4.13 -1.96 1.43
N ALA A 62 -3.74 -3.24 1.48
CA ALA A 62 -3.82 -4.14 0.33
C ALA A 62 -5.27 -4.32 -0.14
N ASP A 63 -6.24 -4.36 0.78
CA ASP A 63 -7.66 -4.44 0.45
C ASP A 63 -8.16 -3.17 -0.25
N LEU A 64 -7.69 -1.99 0.18
CA LEU A 64 -7.97 -0.72 -0.51
C LEU A 64 -7.41 -0.73 -1.94
N PHE A 65 -6.14 -1.12 -2.13
CA PHE A 65 -5.56 -1.24 -3.47
C PHE A 65 -6.29 -2.26 -4.34
N ARG A 66 -6.68 -3.40 -3.77
CA ARG A 66 -7.51 -4.39 -4.47
C ARG A 66 -8.85 -3.79 -4.92
N GLY A 67 -9.53 -3.05 -4.04
CA GLY A 67 -10.78 -2.35 -4.38
C GLY A 67 -10.60 -1.32 -5.50
N MET A 68 -9.49 -0.58 -5.48
CA MET A 68 -9.16 0.41 -6.50
C MET A 68 -8.76 -0.19 -7.85
N GLN A 69 -8.26 -1.43 -7.87
CA GLN A 69 -7.67 -2.05 -9.06
C GLN A 69 -8.62 -2.03 -10.26
N THR A 70 -9.91 -2.34 -10.08
CA THR A 70 -10.89 -2.34 -11.18
C THR A 70 -11.15 -0.92 -11.70
N HIS A 71 -11.29 0.06 -10.81
CA HIS A 71 -11.51 1.46 -11.21
C HIS A 71 -10.29 2.01 -11.96
N TYR A 72 -9.08 1.65 -11.54
CA TYR A 72 -7.85 2.00 -12.25
C TYR A 72 -7.79 1.36 -13.64
N GLN A 73 -8.14 0.08 -13.78
CA GLN A 73 -8.15 -0.59 -15.10
C GLN A 73 -9.17 0.05 -16.06
N SER A 74 -10.36 0.44 -15.56
CA SER A 74 -11.33 1.20 -16.35
C SER A 74 -10.78 2.56 -16.77
N PHE A 75 -10.17 3.31 -15.86
CA PHE A 75 -9.50 4.58 -16.17
C PHE A 75 -8.43 4.40 -17.25
N MET A 76 -7.57 3.39 -17.14
CA MET A 76 -6.53 3.13 -18.14
C MET A 76 -7.11 2.70 -19.50
N SER A 77 -8.23 1.99 -19.50
CA SER A 77 -8.95 1.62 -20.74
C SER A 77 -9.52 2.85 -21.45
N GLU A 78 -10.15 3.76 -20.69
CA GLU A 78 -10.64 5.03 -21.21
C GLU A 78 -9.51 5.91 -21.71
N LEU A 79 -8.44 6.05 -20.91
CA LEU A 79 -7.25 6.81 -21.28
C LEU A 79 -6.65 6.27 -22.58
N LYS A 80 -6.57 4.95 -22.75
CA LYS A 80 -6.07 4.33 -24.00
C LYS A 80 -6.93 4.68 -25.21
N ASN A 81 -8.24 4.86 -25.03
CA ASN A 81 -9.13 5.25 -26.11
C ASN A 81 -9.02 6.74 -26.45
N THR A 82 -8.81 7.61 -25.45
CA THR A 82 -8.78 9.07 -25.65
C THR A 82 -7.38 9.61 -25.96
N ASP A 83 -6.36 9.08 -25.30
CA ASP A 83 -4.95 9.44 -25.46
C ASP A 83 -4.04 8.20 -25.28
N PRO A 84 -3.89 7.39 -26.35
CA PRO A 84 -3.08 6.17 -26.30
C PRO A 84 -1.62 6.42 -25.90
N LYS A 85 -1.05 7.56 -26.30
CA LYS A 85 0.36 7.89 -26.01
C LYS A 85 0.56 8.09 -24.52
N LEU A 86 -0.41 8.70 -23.84
CA LEU A 86 -0.36 8.91 -22.41
C LEU A 86 -0.59 7.61 -21.64
N ALA A 87 -1.53 6.77 -22.10
CA ALA A 87 -1.77 5.45 -21.52
C ALA A 87 -0.55 4.50 -21.60
N GLU A 88 0.18 4.55 -22.72
CA GLU A 88 1.36 3.70 -22.95
C GLU A 88 2.65 4.29 -22.35
N SER A 89 2.60 5.52 -21.85
CA SER A 89 3.76 6.19 -21.28
C SER A 89 4.13 5.63 -19.90
N THR A 90 5.43 5.38 -19.71
CA THR A 90 6.03 5.05 -18.41
C THR A 90 6.60 6.27 -17.69
N GLY A 91 6.51 7.46 -18.31
CA GLY A 91 7.11 8.70 -17.78
C GLY A 91 6.28 9.40 -16.71
N TRP A 92 5.24 8.76 -16.20
CA TRP A 92 4.33 9.31 -15.21
C TRP A 92 3.80 8.24 -14.26
N GLY A 93 3.40 8.73 -13.10
CA GLY A 93 2.66 7.99 -12.09
C GLY A 93 1.82 8.96 -11.29
N PHE A 94 1.16 8.47 -10.25
CA PHE A 94 0.31 9.32 -9.43
C PHE A 94 0.27 8.82 -7.99
N SER A 95 -0.05 9.74 -7.09
CA SER A 95 -0.29 9.43 -5.69
C SER A 95 -1.39 10.35 -5.15
N ILE A 96 -1.62 10.32 -3.84
CA ILE A 96 -2.57 11.18 -3.17
C ILE A 96 -1.85 12.18 -2.27
N ASP A 97 -2.27 13.45 -2.34
CA ASP A 97 -1.71 14.51 -1.52
C ASP A 97 -2.39 14.64 -0.14
N GLU A 98 -1.92 15.58 0.66
CA GLU A 98 -2.42 15.85 2.01
C GLU A 98 -3.88 16.34 2.06
N LYS A 99 -4.45 16.78 0.92
CA LYS A 99 -5.86 17.18 0.79
C LYS A 99 -6.74 16.01 0.36
N GLY A 100 -6.14 14.87 0.06
CA GLY A 100 -6.84 13.71 -0.46
C GLY A 100 -7.18 13.84 -1.94
N GLU A 101 -6.40 14.60 -2.72
CA GLU A 101 -6.55 14.71 -4.17
C GLU A 101 -5.46 13.89 -4.87
N PHE A 102 -5.78 13.28 -6.01
CA PHE A 102 -4.76 12.66 -6.85
C PHE A 102 -3.89 13.73 -7.48
N ILE A 103 -2.58 13.53 -7.38
CA ILE A 103 -1.54 14.36 -7.99
C ILE A 103 -0.68 13.52 -8.92
N VAL A 104 -0.33 14.06 -10.09
CA VAL A 104 0.42 13.35 -11.12
C VAL A 104 1.88 13.78 -11.11
N ASN A 105 2.75 12.78 -10.97
CA ASN A 105 4.20 12.93 -10.91
C ASN A 105 4.86 12.47 -12.22
N GLY A 106 6.13 12.82 -12.39
CA GLY A 106 6.95 12.43 -13.55
C GLY A 106 7.29 13.57 -14.51
N THR A 107 7.74 13.21 -15.71
CA THR A 107 8.36 14.11 -16.69
C THR A 107 7.40 14.66 -17.75
N LEU A 108 6.09 14.48 -17.55
CA LEU A 108 5.05 15.03 -18.43
C LEU A 108 5.03 16.56 -18.42
N SER A 109 4.47 17.13 -19.50
CA SER A 109 4.11 18.55 -19.54
C SER A 109 3.04 18.88 -18.49
N ASN A 110 2.98 20.13 -18.05
CA ASN A 110 1.97 20.59 -17.10
C ASN A 110 0.54 20.35 -17.62
N GLU A 111 0.31 20.53 -18.93
CA GLU A 111 -0.98 20.28 -19.56
C GLU A 111 -1.39 18.80 -19.45
N SER A 112 -0.48 17.87 -19.73
CA SER A 112 -0.75 16.44 -19.59
C SER A 112 -0.95 16.01 -18.13
N LYS A 113 -0.22 16.62 -17.19
CA LYS A 113 -0.43 16.39 -15.75
C LYS A 113 -1.82 16.85 -15.32
N SER A 114 -2.19 18.09 -15.62
CA SER A 114 -3.50 18.63 -15.26
C SER A 114 -4.64 17.84 -15.90
N TYR A 115 -4.49 17.39 -17.14
CA TYR A 115 -5.46 16.51 -17.78
C TYR A 115 -5.64 15.18 -17.03
N LEU A 116 -4.54 14.52 -16.64
CA LEU A 116 -4.60 13.27 -15.88
C LEU A 116 -5.17 13.47 -14.48
N GLU A 117 -4.77 14.53 -13.78
CA GLU A 117 -5.30 14.89 -12.45
C GLU A 117 -6.80 15.14 -12.51
N GLU A 118 -7.29 15.88 -13.50
CA GLU A 118 -8.73 16.09 -13.70
C GLU A 118 -9.47 14.76 -13.88
N LYS A 119 -8.96 13.87 -14.73
CA LYS A 119 -9.59 12.58 -15.01
C LYS A 119 -9.53 11.61 -13.84
N LEU A 120 -8.40 11.56 -13.12
CA LEU A 120 -8.24 10.72 -11.92
C LEU A 120 -9.16 11.20 -10.80
N ASN A 121 -9.21 12.51 -10.54
CA ASN A 121 -10.05 13.07 -9.47
C ASN A 121 -11.56 13.05 -9.82
N ALA A 122 -11.92 12.95 -11.10
CA ALA A 122 -13.30 12.75 -11.53
C ALA A 122 -13.82 11.31 -11.28
N ASN A 123 -12.94 10.35 -10.99
CA ASN A 123 -13.33 9.00 -10.60
C ASN A 123 -13.59 8.94 -9.09
N GLU A 124 -14.82 9.28 -8.69
CA GLU A 124 -15.21 9.42 -7.27
C GLU A 124 -14.97 8.15 -6.46
N ASP A 125 -15.30 6.97 -7.00
CA ASP A 125 -15.10 5.68 -6.33
C ASP A 125 -13.61 5.38 -6.10
N LEU A 126 -12.77 5.63 -7.11
CA LEU A 126 -11.32 5.46 -7.00
C LEU A 126 -10.73 6.42 -5.94
N LEU A 127 -11.18 7.67 -5.96
CA LEU A 127 -10.71 8.71 -5.06
C LEU A 127 -11.13 8.45 -3.60
N GLU A 128 -12.36 7.98 -3.36
CA GLU A 128 -12.87 7.66 -2.03
C GLU A 128 -12.04 6.55 -1.35
N LEU A 129 -11.67 5.52 -2.10
CA LEU A 129 -10.79 4.46 -1.61
C LEU A 129 -9.36 4.97 -1.37
N ALA A 130 -8.82 5.75 -2.31
CA ALA A 130 -7.45 6.28 -2.20
C ALA A 130 -7.25 7.19 -0.98
N LYS A 131 -8.24 7.99 -0.62
CA LYS A 131 -8.22 8.89 0.55
C LYS A 131 -7.93 8.17 1.87
N GLN A 132 -8.28 6.89 1.96
CA GLN A 132 -8.10 6.10 3.18
C GLN A 132 -6.68 5.51 3.30
N VAL A 133 -5.95 5.40 2.18
CA VAL A 133 -4.65 4.72 2.11
C VAL A 133 -3.62 5.36 3.04
N PRO A 134 -3.35 6.68 3.01
CA PRO A 134 -2.27 7.24 3.82
C PRO A 134 -2.47 7.00 5.32
N ALA A 135 -3.69 7.26 5.82
CA ALA A 135 -4.03 7.11 7.23
C ALA A 135 -3.80 5.67 7.71
N LEU A 136 -4.31 4.69 6.97
CA LEU A 136 -4.18 3.28 7.30
C LEU A 136 -2.74 2.79 7.16
N PHE A 137 -2.01 3.31 6.18
CA PHE A 137 -0.59 3.01 5.99
C PHE A 137 0.24 3.49 7.19
N MET A 138 0.07 4.76 7.60
CA MET A 138 0.77 5.32 8.77
C MET A 138 0.41 4.58 10.06
N GLN A 139 -0.85 4.15 10.22
CA GLN A 139 -1.26 3.30 11.34
C GLN A 139 -0.51 1.96 11.35
N GLY A 140 -0.39 1.30 10.19
CA GLY A 140 0.38 0.08 10.04
C GLY A 140 1.87 0.26 10.35
N LEU A 141 2.48 1.37 9.93
CA LEU A 141 3.87 1.70 10.28
C LEU A 141 4.03 1.92 11.78
N ALA A 142 3.07 2.56 12.44
CA ALA A 142 3.07 2.74 13.89
C ALA A 142 2.99 1.39 14.63
N TYR A 143 2.19 0.44 14.14
CA TYR A 143 2.19 -0.92 14.66
C TYR A 143 3.56 -1.59 14.51
N ASP A 144 4.23 -1.43 13.37
CA ASP A 144 5.55 -2.04 13.16
C ASP A 144 6.62 -1.43 14.06
N ARG A 145 6.54 -0.11 14.30
CA ARG A 145 7.45 0.62 15.19
C ARG A 145 7.29 0.29 16.67
N GLY A 146 6.12 -0.21 17.10
CA GLY A 146 5.88 -0.52 18.51
C GLY A 146 6.12 0.66 19.47
N ALA A 147 6.36 0.33 20.74
CA ALA A 147 6.48 1.32 21.84
C ALA A 147 7.75 2.16 21.81
N ASP A 148 8.85 1.57 21.34
CA ASP A 148 10.17 2.18 21.26
C ASP A 148 10.35 3.06 20.02
N GLY A 149 9.33 3.10 19.15
CA GLY A 149 9.32 3.92 17.95
C GLY A 149 10.24 3.38 16.84
N LYS A 150 10.68 2.12 16.92
CA LYS A 150 11.62 1.49 15.97
C LYS A 150 11.03 0.28 15.29
N GLY A 151 11.10 0.22 13.96
CA GLY A 151 10.52 -0.85 13.15
C GLY A 151 11.60 -1.71 12.47
N PRO A 152 11.49 -3.05 12.47
CA PRO A 152 12.42 -3.92 11.74
C PRO A 152 12.08 -4.03 10.23
N ALA A 153 10.82 -3.79 9.84
CA ALA A 153 10.34 -3.93 8.46
C ALA A 153 10.05 -2.56 7.83
N TRP A 154 8.81 -2.26 7.45
CA TRP A 154 8.46 -0.98 6.81
C TRP A 154 8.42 0.18 7.80
N GLY A 155 8.20 -0.09 9.08
CA GLY A 155 8.19 0.89 10.17
C GLY A 155 9.51 1.65 10.31
N LYS A 156 10.63 1.14 9.74
CA LYS A 156 11.92 1.86 9.71
C LYS A 156 11.91 3.12 8.86
N PHE A 157 10.99 3.23 7.90
CA PHE A 157 10.95 4.33 6.94
C PHE A 157 10.16 5.53 7.47
N ASP A 158 10.63 6.75 7.18
CA ASP A 158 9.96 8.01 7.49
C ASP A 158 8.91 8.33 6.43
N VAL A 159 7.68 7.90 6.70
CA VAL A 159 6.50 8.20 5.89
C VAL A 159 5.49 8.93 6.75
N ASN A 160 4.99 10.05 6.25
CA ASN A 160 4.00 10.92 6.86
C ASN A 160 3.12 11.52 5.76
N THR A 161 2.11 12.31 6.14
CA THR A 161 1.16 12.94 5.21
C THR A 161 1.84 13.82 4.15
N ASP A 162 2.96 14.43 4.48
CA ASP A 162 3.59 15.45 3.65
C ASP A 162 4.41 14.80 2.53
N ASN A 163 5.06 13.67 2.82
CA ASN A 163 5.95 12.97 1.89
C ASN A 163 5.36 11.69 1.27
N PHE A 164 4.17 11.25 1.69
CA PHE A 164 3.54 10.03 1.17
C PHE A 164 3.45 10.04 -0.36
N LYS A 165 3.03 11.18 -0.94
CA LYS A 165 2.88 11.37 -2.39
C LYS A 165 4.16 11.22 -3.20
N ASP A 166 5.30 11.47 -2.57
CA ASP A 166 6.62 11.38 -3.19
C ASP A 166 7.20 9.95 -3.08
N ILE A 167 6.68 9.16 -2.15
CA ILE A 167 7.17 7.82 -1.83
C ILE A 167 6.33 6.74 -2.52
N ILE A 168 5.00 6.81 -2.45
CA ILE A 168 4.12 5.75 -2.93
C ILE A 168 3.45 6.17 -4.25
N ASP A 169 3.90 5.60 -5.35
CA ASP A 169 3.33 5.70 -6.68
C ASP A 169 2.27 4.62 -6.89
N PHE A 170 1.00 5.03 -6.94
CA PHE A 170 -0.15 4.14 -7.06
C PHE A 170 -0.18 3.47 -8.43
N LYS A 171 0.25 4.15 -9.49
CA LYS A 171 0.33 3.57 -10.84
C LYS A 171 1.28 2.38 -10.84
N GLU A 172 2.46 2.56 -10.24
CA GLU A 172 3.48 1.52 -10.16
C GLU A 172 2.99 0.33 -9.33
N VAL A 173 2.24 0.58 -8.25
CA VAL A 173 1.57 -0.47 -7.47
C VAL A 173 0.58 -1.24 -8.34
N PHE A 174 -0.39 -0.57 -8.97
CA PHE A 174 -1.43 -1.22 -9.75
C PHE A 174 -0.88 -1.99 -10.95
N ASP A 175 0.13 -1.45 -11.63
CA ASP A 175 0.76 -2.11 -12.78
C ASP A 175 1.53 -3.37 -12.33
N ALA A 176 2.18 -3.33 -11.16
CA ALA A 176 2.89 -4.47 -10.61
C ALA A 176 1.96 -5.55 -10.05
N SER A 177 0.90 -5.15 -9.34
CA SER A 177 -0.03 -6.06 -8.65
C SER A 177 -1.09 -6.65 -9.58
N TYR A 178 -1.26 -6.13 -10.79
CA TYR A 178 -2.25 -6.68 -11.71
C TYR A 178 -1.95 -8.16 -12.03
N SER A 179 -2.98 -8.99 -11.87
CA SER A 179 -2.92 -10.41 -12.21
C SER A 179 -4.18 -10.81 -12.97
N SER A 180 -4.01 -11.61 -14.03
CA SER A 180 -5.11 -12.27 -14.73
C SER A 180 -5.30 -13.73 -14.27
N MET A 181 -4.65 -14.12 -13.17
CA MET A 181 -4.83 -15.45 -12.58
C MET A 181 -6.23 -15.59 -12.00
N GLU A 182 -6.74 -16.83 -11.95
CA GLU A 182 -8.01 -17.13 -11.30
C GLU A 182 -7.98 -16.71 -9.82
N ASP A 183 -9.13 -16.24 -9.32
CA ASP A 183 -9.31 -15.79 -7.93
C ASP A 183 -9.03 -16.92 -6.92
N ILE A 184 -7.79 -17.00 -6.47
CA ILE A 184 -7.38 -17.77 -5.28
C ILE A 184 -6.89 -16.78 -4.20
N SER A 185 -6.71 -17.23 -2.96
CA SER A 185 -6.51 -16.36 -1.78
C SER A 185 -5.50 -15.21 -1.95
N PHE A 186 -4.39 -15.43 -2.67
CA PHE A 186 -3.36 -14.41 -2.94
C PHE A 186 -3.58 -13.57 -4.20
N PHE A 187 -4.53 -13.97 -5.06
CA PHE A 187 -4.78 -13.42 -6.40
C PHE A 187 -6.25 -13.03 -6.58
N LYS A 188 -6.85 -12.33 -5.61
CA LYS A 188 -8.27 -11.99 -5.61
C LYS A 188 -8.53 -10.65 -6.31
N GLY A 189 -9.53 -10.58 -7.19
CA GLY A 189 -9.97 -9.32 -7.81
C GLY A 189 -8.95 -8.74 -8.77
N ASN A 190 -8.28 -9.60 -9.55
CA ASN A 190 -7.17 -9.24 -10.43
C ASN A 190 -5.97 -8.60 -9.72
N PHE A 191 -5.77 -8.93 -8.44
CA PHE A 191 -4.77 -8.32 -7.58
C PHE A 191 -3.90 -9.37 -6.89
N ASP A 192 -2.60 -9.35 -7.20
CA ASP A 192 -1.55 -10.14 -6.58
C ASP A 192 -1.00 -9.40 -5.36
N VAL A 193 -1.41 -9.85 -4.17
CA VAL A 193 -1.03 -9.21 -2.90
C VAL A 193 0.47 -9.33 -2.61
N LEU A 194 1.15 -10.35 -3.13
CA LEU A 194 2.59 -10.53 -2.94
C LEU A 194 3.37 -9.53 -3.78
N LYS A 195 2.95 -9.30 -5.03
CA LYS A 195 3.56 -8.26 -5.87
C LYS A 195 3.26 -6.85 -5.37
N TYR A 196 2.07 -6.62 -4.83
CA TYR A 196 1.77 -5.38 -4.11
C TYR A 196 2.77 -5.14 -2.97
N ALA A 197 2.92 -6.11 -2.06
CA ALA A 197 3.82 -5.97 -0.91
C ALA A 197 5.26 -5.78 -1.38
N GLN A 198 5.72 -6.54 -2.37
CA GLN A 198 7.04 -6.35 -2.94
C GLN A 198 7.23 -4.94 -3.52
N ASN A 199 6.29 -4.47 -4.34
CA ASN A 199 6.40 -3.17 -5.00
C ASN A 199 6.44 -2.02 -3.97
N VAL A 200 5.52 -2.02 -3.00
CA VAL A 200 5.52 -1.00 -1.94
C VAL A 200 6.82 -1.02 -1.14
N GLY A 201 7.33 -2.21 -0.80
CA GLY A 201 8.63 -2.35 -0.13
C GLY A 201 9.79 -1.78 -0.96
N GLU A 202 9.82 -2.03 -2.27
CA GLU A 202 10.81 -1.44 -3.19
C GLU A 202 10.69 0.09 -3.23
N GLN A 203 9.48 0.64 -3.26
CA GLN A 203 9.25 2.08 -3.26
C GLN A 203 9.72 2.75 -1.96
N LEU A 204 9.38 2.18 -0.80
CA LEU A 204 9.87 2.65 0.49
C LEU A 204 11.40 2.65 0.55
N HIS A 205 12.03 1.54 0.15
CA HIS A 205 13.49 1.42 0.18
C HIS A 205 14.19 2.46 -0.71
N ASN A 206 13.63 2.73 -1.89
CA ASN A 206 14.24 3.62 -2.86
C ASN A 206 13.95 5.10 -2.63
N LYS A 207 12.80 5.43 -2.00
CA LYS A 207 12.27 6.80 -1.94
C LYS A 207 12.15 7.37 -0.52
N ALA A 208 12.15 6.53 0.52
CA ALA A 208 11.97 6.97 1.91
C ALA A 208 13.26 6.87 2.76
N GLU A 209 13.40 7.76 3.73
CA GLU A 209 14.53 7.73 4.67
C GLU A 209 14.32 6.66 5.75
N ALA A 210 15.32 5.82 6.00
CA ALA A 210 15.28 4.78 7.06
C ALA A 210 15.63 5.36 8.45
N LYS A 211 14.78 6.23 8.99
CA LYS A 211 15.02 6.98 10.24
C LYS A 211 14.72 6.21 11.53
N PHE A 212 13.87 5.20 11.46
CA PHE A 212 13.33 4.48 12.62
C PHE A 212 13.86 3.03 12.70
N GLY A 213 14.99 2.75 12.05
CA GLY A 213 15.63 1.43 12.12
C GLY A 213 16.33 1.15 13.47
N TYR A 214 16.68 -0.11 13.67
CA TYR A 214 17.56 -0.53 14.77
C TYR A 214 19.02 -0.16 14.50
#